data_AF-A0A8S9KVS1-F1
#
_entry.id   AF-A0A8S9KVS1-F1
#
_cell.length_a   1.000
_cell.length_b   1.000
_cell.length_c   1.000
_cell.angle_alpha   90.00
_cell.angle_beta   90.00
_cell.angle_gamma   90.00
#
_symmetry.space_group_name_H-M   'P 1'
#
loop_
_entity.id
_entity.type
_entity.pdbx_description
1 polymer ?
#
loop_
_entity_poly.entity_id
_entity_poly.type
_entity_poly.pdbx_seq_one_letter_code
_entity_poly.pdbx_strand_id
1 'polypeptide(L)'
;MTHLESALREGFEVKVNIDENACQECLSSHANVASTKPFHQELNALHSILLMSGSPVIDISLAFSEAFAVIIFCKMDSILVLADDIRRRCSASFSCGDQKDLMYPFWIPGREDCGHPDFKLGCNASFAELTIFSVKFRILEMDYSSRVIRLSRSDYIGNICPLNPVSAPFDENVIPFSPDTEMLTIYYDCRTELSQSVSTYVGEISCHDDVRSYYVTRNLSSPLLSGVRGLINDFKGICRRNVSIPASRPALDTLERTPTPDNLKKALEE
;
A
#
# COMPACT_ATOMS: atom_id res chain seq x y z
N MET A 1 2.92 3.74 -27.18
CA MET A 1 2.20 3.45 -25.94
C MET A 1 1.07 2.51 -26.30
N THR A 2 1.02 1.31 -25.72
CA THR A 2 -0.05 0.34 -26.00
C THR A 2 -1.29 0.67 -25.15
N HIS A 3 -2.46 0.12 -25.52
CA HIS A 3 -3.67 0.29 -24.71
C HIS A 3 -3.53 -0.32 -23.31
N LEU A 4 -2.81 -1.44 -23.18
CA LEU A 4 -2.51 -2.05 -21.89
C LEU A 4 -1.63 -1.17 -21.01
N GLU A 5 -0.61 -0.53 -21.59
CA GLU A 5 0.25 0.41 -20.89
C GLU A 5 -0.55 1.60 -20.36
N SER A 6 -1.51 2.11 -21.14
CA SER A 6 -2.43 3.16 -20.69
C SER A 6 -3.27 2.70 -19.49
N ALA A 7 -3.84 1.49 -19.56
CA ALA A 7 -4.66 0.95 -18.48
C ALA A 7 -3.87 0.75 -17.17
N LEU A 8 -2.63 0.25 -17.26
CA LEU A 8 -1.73 0.10 -16.11
C LEU A 8 -1.29 1.45 -15.51
N ARG A 9 -1.19 2.48 -16.35
CA ARG A 9 -0.82 3.85 -15.94
C ARG A 9 -1.94 4.57 -15.19
N GLU A 10 -3.21 4.24 -15.44
CA GLU A 10 -4.33 4.76 -14.65
C GLU A 10 -4.27 4.32 -13.18
N GLY A 11 -3.63 3.16 -12.94
CA GLY A 11 -3.42 2.59 -11.63
C GLY A 11 -4.59 1.76 -11.14
N PHE A 12 -4.60 1.50 -9.85
CA PHE A 12 -5.64 0.76 -9.13
C PHE A 12 -5.84 1.37 -7.76
N GLU A 13 -7.02 1.14 -7.20
CA GLU A 13 -7.42 1.72 -5.93
C GLU A 13 -7.39 0.67 -4.82
N VAL A 14 -6.89 1.09 -3.67
CA VAL A 14 -6.90 0.29 -2.45
C VAL A 14 -7.40 1.12 -1.29
N LYS A 15 -8.08 0.45 -0.36
CA LYS A 15 -8.58 1.10 0.85
C LYS A 15 -7.52 1.03 1.93
N VAL A 16 -7.18 2.17 2.49
CA VAL A 16 -6.25 2.27 3.61
C VAL A 16 -7.04 2.06 4.90
N ASN A 17 -6.70 1.02 5.67
CA ASN A 17 -7.26 0.85 7.00
C ASN A 17 -6.53 1.79 7.99
N ILE A 18 -6.97 3.04 8.01
CA ILE A 18 -6.50 4.02 8.99
C ILE A 18 -7.29 3.80 10.27
N ASP A 19 -6.69 3.09 11.23
CA ASP A 19 -7.19 3.11 12.60
C ASP A 19 -6.85 4.48 13.20
N GLU A 20 -7.83 5.40 13.22
CA GLU A 20 -7.65 6.75 13.78
C GLU A 20 -7.28 6.69 15.27
N ASN A 21 -7.67 5.61 15.97
CA ASN A 21 -7.29 5.39 17.36
C ASN A 21 -5.82 5.02 17.50
N ALA A 22 -5.17 4.40 16.50
CA ALA A 22 -3.75 4.08 16.57
C ALA A 22 -2.86 5.34 16.64
N CYS A 23 -3.29 6.43 16.00
CA CYS A 23 -2.62 7.74 16.13
C CYS A 23 -2.89 8.37 17.51
N GLN A 24 -4.12 8.30 18.04
CA GLN A 24 -4.41 8.75 19.41
C GLN A 24 -3.71 7.89 20.48
N GLU A 25 -3.53 6.60 20.23
CA GLU A 25 -2.78 5.67 21.06
C GLU A 25 -1.29 5.95 20.98
N CYS A 26 -0.71 6.29 19.82
CA CYS A 26 0.68 6.79 19.73
C CYS A 26 0.86 8.13 20.47
N LEU A 27 -0.16 8.98 20.47
CA LEU A 27 -0.15 10.26 21.21
C LEU A 27 -0.27 10.09 22.73
N SER A 28 -0.82 8.95 23.21
CA SER A 28 -1.02 8.66 24.63
C SER A 28 -0.04 7.61 25.20
N SER A 29 0.53 6.77 24.35
CA SER A 29 1.60 5.83 24.68
C SER A 29 2.93 6.42 24.23
N HIS A 30 3.59 7.09 25.19
CA HIS A 30 5.02 7.42 25.20
C HIS A 30 5.81 6.76 24.04
N ALA A 31 6.20 7.58 23.05
CA ALA A 31 6.79 7.19 21.78
C ALA A 31 7.59 5.87 21.80
N ASN A 32 7.00 4.84 21.18
CA ASN A 32 7.61 3.78 20.38
C ASN A 32 6.57 2.66 20.21
N VAL A 33 5.82 2.67 19.10
CA VAL A 33 5.08 1.48 18.66
C VAL A 33 5.53 1.11 17.24
N ALA A 34 6.79 0.69 17.14
CA ALA A 34 7.08 -0.53 16.40
C ALA A 34 7.05 -1.67 17.44
N SER A 35 5.90 -2.33 17.58
CA SER A 35 5.65 -3.58 18.32
C SER A 35 6.30 -3.77 19.72
N THR A 36 5.43 -4.07 20.70
CA THR A 36 5.65 -4.71 22.01
C THR A 36 5.80 -3.85 23.28
N LYS A 37 4.88 -4.11 24.23
CA LYS A 37 4.94 -3.84 25.69
C LYS A 37 6.26 -4.38 26.31
N PRO A 38 6.75 -3.90 27.49
CA PRO A 38 5.93 -3.41 28.61
C PRO A 38 6.49 -2.18 29.37
N PHE A 39 5.72 -1.08 29.38
CA PHE A 39 5.85 -0.01 30.38
C PHE A 39 5.02 -0.28 31.66
N HIS A 40 4.32 -1.42 31.72
CA HIS A 40 3.40 -1.77 32.80
C HIS A 40 4.09 -2.26 34.08
N GLN A 41 5.42 -2.39 34.08
CA GLN A 41 6.19 -3.00 35.18
C GLN A 41 6.78 -1.97 36.16
N GLU A 42 6.95 -0.71 35.77
CA GLU A 42 7.48 0.34 36.68
C GLU A 42 6.42 0.97 37.58
N LEU A 43 5.14 0.98 37.18
CA LEU A 43 4.05 1.55 37.99
C LEU A 43 3.79 0.73 39.27
N ASN A 44 3.94 -0.60 39.19
CA ASN A 44 3.79 -1.49 40.34
C ASN A 44 4.97 -1.40 41.31
N ALA A 45 6.18 -1.04 40.82
CA ALA A 45 7.34 -0.83 41.67
C ALA A 45 7.20 0.42 42.55
N LEU A 46 6.62 1.50 42.01
CA LEU A 46 6.32 2.73 42.76
C LEU A 46 5.26 2.51 43.85
N HIS A 47 4.22 1.70 43.56
CA HIS A 47 3.19 1.36 44.56
C HIS A 47 3.75 0.49 45.71
N SER A 48 4.73 -0.39 45.43
CA SER A 48 5.39 -1.20 46.46
C SER A 48 6.40 -0.41 47.30
N ILE A 49 7.04 0.62 46.76
CA ILE A 49 7.98 1.49 47.52
C ILE A 49 7.24 2.33 48.56
N LEU A 50 6.02 2.80 48.27
CA LEU A 50 5.18 3.58 49.20
C LEU A 50 4.65 2.80 50.40
N LEU A 51 4.60 1.46 50.34
CA LEU A 51 4.08 0.60 51.41
C LEU A 51 5.15 0.11 52.39
N MET A 52 6.44 0.33 52.12
CA MET A 52 7.56 -0.16 52.96
C MET A 52 8.09 0.85 53.97
N SER A 53 7.63 2.11 53.96
CA SER A 53 8.07 3.15 54.92
C SER A 53 7.15 3.21 56.14
N GLY A 54 7.15 2.15 56.96
CA GLY A 54 6.54 2.18 58.29
C GLY A 54 7.56 2.62 59.34
N SER A 55 7.46 3.85 59.88
CA SER A 55 7.94 4.27 61.21
C SER A 55 7.54 5.72 61.57
N PRO A 56 7.46 6.09 62.87
CA PRO A 56 6.62 7.19 63.34
C PRO A 56 7.37 8.52 63.60
N VAL A 57 6.64 9.61 63.33
CA VAL A 57 6.80 11.02 63.77
C VAL A 57 8.11 11.76 63.44
N ILE A 58 8.05 12.69 62.48
CA ILE A 58 8.18 14.15 62.60
C ILE A 58 7.95 14.77 61.21
N ASP A 59 7.29 15.92 61.20
CA ASP A 59 6.86 16.84 60.13
C ASP A 59 7.67 16.89 58.81
N ILE A 60 7.68 15.78 58.06
CA ILE A 60 8.28 15.65 56.72
C ILE A 60 7.18 15.34 55.66
N SER A 61 5.98 14.96 56.12
CA SER A 61 4.85 14.53 55.28
C SER A 61 4.30 15.62 54.35
N LEU A 62 4.26 16.89 54.79
CA LEU A 62 3.74 18.00 53.99
C LEU A 62 4.75 18.51 52.95
N ALA A 63 6.04 18.54 53.27
CA ALA A 63 7.08 18.94 52.32
C ALA A 63 7.29 17.88 51.23
N PHE A 64 7.15 16.59 51.55
CA PHE A 64 7.19 15.51 50.57
C PHE A 64 5.88 15.43 49.76
N SER A 65 4.72 15.81 50.30
CA SER A 65 3.48 15.87 49.49
C SER A 65 3.48 17.05 48.51
N GLU A 66 3.97 18.22 48.92
CA GLU A 66 4.12 19.40 48.05
C GLU A 66 5.18 19.14 46.98
N ALA A 67 6.37 18.64 47.35
CA ALA A 67 7.42 18.32 46.38
C ALA A 67 7.01 17.19 45.41
N PHE A 68 6.31 16.16 45.90
CA PHE A 68 5.80 15.07 45.05
C PHE A 68 4.64 15.53 44.17
N ALA A 69 3.74 16.38 44.67
CA ALA A 69 2.70 17.02 43.88
C ALA A 69 3.30 17.95 42.83
N VAL A 70 4.34 18.72 43.14
CA VAL A 70 5.09 19.54 42.19
C VAL A 70 5.81 18.69 41.16
N ILE A 71 6.44 17.56 41.55
CA ILE A 71 7.07 16.63 40.60
C ILE A 71 6.02 15.98 39.69
N ILE A 72 4.87 15.56 40.23
CA ILE A 72 3.76 15.02 39.45
C ILE A 72 3.21 16.09 38.51
N PHE A 73 2.94 17.30 39.00
CA PHE A 73 2.40 18.40 38.21
C PHE A 73 3.39 18.83 37.11
N CYS A 74 4.68 18.96 37.42
CA CYS A 74 5.73 19.23 36.44
C CYS A 74 5.85 18.11 35.39
N LYS A 75 5.73 16.83 35.79
CA LYS A 75 5.73 15.72 34.84
C LYS A 75 4.46 15.71 33.99
N MET A 76 3.29 15.99 34.56
CA MET A 76 2.01 16.06 33.85
C MET A 76 1.98 17.23 32.85
N ASP A 77 2.46 18.41 33.24
CA ASP A 77 2.60 19.55 32.32
C ASP A 77 3.63 19.25 31.22
N SER A 78 4.77 18.65 31.57
CA SER A 78 5.77 18.25 30.57
C SER A 78 5.23 17.21 29.59
N ILE A 79 4.42 16.26 30.07
CA ILE A 79 3.75 15.24 29.25
C ILE A 79 2.68 15.89 28.36
N LEU A 80 1.88 16.82 28.90
CA LEU A 80 0.86 17.54 28.14
C LEU A 80 1.50 18.40 27.03
N VAL A 81 2.61 19.06 27.32
CA VAL A 81 3.39 19.85 26.35
C VAL A 81 4.02 18.95 25.29
N LEU A 82 4.58 17.79 25.66
CA LEU A 82 5.13 16.82 24.71
C LEU A 82 4.05 16.25 23.78
N ALA A 83 2.87 15.93 24.32
CA ALA A 83 1.74 15.45 23.54
C ALA A 83 1.20 16.52 22.58
N ASP A 84 1.19 17.81 22.96
CA ASP A 84 0.83 18.90 22.05
C ASP A 84 1.90 19.10 20.96
N ASP A 85 3.19 18.99 21.27
CA ASP A 85 4.28 19.12 20.29
C ASP A 85 4.28 17.98 19.25
N ILE A 86 4.13 16.73 19.71
CA ILE A 86 4.01 15.57 18.81
C ILE A 86 2.72 15.67 17.99
N ARG A 87 1.59 16.04 18.60
CA ARG A 87 0.32 16.24 17.88
C ARG A 87 0.48 17.29 16.80
N ARG A 88 1.08 18.45 17.09
CA ARG A 88 1.34 19.50 16.09
C ARG A 88 2.25 19.02 14.96
N ARG A 89 3.29 18.25 15.29
CA ARG A 89 4.25 17.70 14.33
C ARG A 89 3.63 16.67 13.40
N CYS A 90 2.85 15.73 13.94
CA CYS A 90 2.20 14.67 13.16
C CYS A 90 0.90 15.12 12.48
N SER A 91 0.27 16.22 12.94
CA SER A 91 -0.87 16.82 12.23
C SER A 91 -0.46 17.64 11.01
N ALA A 92 0.81 18.04 10.92
CA ALA A 92 1.29 18.86 9.83
C ALA A 92 1.42 18.01 8.55
N SER A 93 0.75 18.44 7.49
CA SER A 93 0.92 17.82 6.18
C SER A 93 2.33 18.05 5.62
N PHE A 94 2.72 17.24 4.65
CA PHE A 94 4.01 17.37 3.96
C PHE A 94 3.86 17.07 2.46
N SER A 95 4.88 17.45 1.69
CA SER A 95 4.92 17.21 0.24
C SER A 95 6.00 16.19 -0.10
N CYS A 96 5.77 15.40 -1.14
CA CYS A 96 6.68 14.37 -1.63
C CYS A 96 6.56 14.27 -3.15
N GLY A 97 7.57 14.69 -3.90
CA GLY A 97 7.52 14.71 -5.37
C GLY A 97 6.36 15.55 -5.90
N ASP A 98 5.49 14.93 -6.69
CA ASP A 98 4.27 15.50 -7.26
C ASP A 98 3.08 15.54 -6.30
N GLN A 99 3.17 14.86 -5.15
CA GLN A 99 2.10 14.80 -4.15
C GLN A 99 2.26 15.91 -3.11
N LYS A 100 1.13 16.54 -2.76
CA LYS A 100 1.02 17.58 -1.74
C LYS A 100 0.06 17.14 -0.65
N ASP A 101 0.14 17.81 0.49
CA ASP A 101 -0.77 17.62 1.61
C ASP A 101 -0.87 16.16 2.08
N LEU A 102 0.26 15.43 2.03
CA LEU A 102 0.36 14.09 2.54
C LEU A 102 0.36 14.08 4.06
N MET A 103 -0.33 13.11 4.65
CA MET A 103 -0.54 12.94 6.09
C MET A 103 -0.45 11.45 6.44
N TYR A 104 -0.77 11.09 7.69
CA TYR A 104 -0.92 9.70 8.11
C TYR A 104 -1.81 8.91 7.13
N PRO A 105 -1.43 7.70 6.68
CA PRO A 105 -0.36 6.86 7.24
C PRO A 105 1.04 7.10 6.67
N PHE A 106 1.19 8.00 5.71
CA PHE A 106 2.47 8.19 5.02
C PHE A 106 3.48 8.94 5.86
N TRP A 107 4.76 8.62 5.67
CA TRP A 107 5.85 9.32 6.33
C TRP A 107 7.13 9.32 5.50
N ILE A 108 8.04 10.23 5.85
CA ILE A 108 9.36 10.43 5.24
C ILE A 108 10.43 10.44 6.33
N PRO A 109 11.72 10.27 6.00
CA PRO A 109 12.79 10.37 6.99
C PRO A 109 12.70 11.64 7.83
N GLY A 110 12.79 11.52 9.15
CA GLY A 110 12.55 12.59 10.14
C GLY A 110 11.10 12.73 10.62
N ARG A 111 10.18 11.90 10.12
CA ARG A 111 8.76 11.81 10.54
C ARG A 111 8.32 10.36 10.78
N GLU A 112 9.26 9.47 11.10
CA GLU A 112 9.05 8.04 11.36
C GLU A 112 7.93 7.81 12.38
N ASP A 113 7.92 8.59 13.46
CA ASP A 113 6.98 8.46 14.57
C ASP A 113 5.54 8.90 14.22
N CYS A 114 5.36 9.52 13.05
CA CYS A 114 4.08 10.10 12.62
C CYS A 114 3.37 9.29 11.52
N GLY A 115 3.91 8.13 11.13
CA GLY A 115 3.31 7.32 10.06
C GLY A 115 3.37 5.82 10.33
N HIS A 116 2.64 5.08 9.52
CA HIS A 116 2.57 3.63 9.62
C HIS A 116 3.84 3.00 9.04
N PRO A 117 4.51 2.04 9.70
CA PRO A 117 5.80 1.48 9.25
C PRO A 117 5.84 1.03 7.78
N ASP A 118 4.74 0.45 7.30
CA ASP A 118 4.61 -0.04 5.91
C ASP A 118 4.41 1.07 4.85
N PHE A 119 4.14 2.30 5.26
CA PHE A 119 3.80 3.43 4.37
C PHE A 119 4.94 4.46 4.26
N LYS A 120 6.18 4.01 4.43
CA LYS A 120 7.37 4.83 4.19
C LYS A 120 7.43 5.29 2.74
N LEU A 121 7.54 6.60 2.53
CA LEU A 121 7.71 7.17 1.19
C LEU A 121 9.19 7.39 0.86
N GLY A 122 9.56 6.91 -0.33
CA GLY A 122 10.72 7.36 -1.07
C GLY A 122 10.33 8.57 -1.94
N CYS A 123 10.78 9.75 -1.54
CA CYS A 123 10.53 10.97 -2.30
C CYS A 123 11.69 11.23 -3.26
N ASN A 124 11.39 11.32 -4.55
CA ASN A 124 12.28 11.92 -5.54
C ASN A 124 11.68 13.26 -6.03
N ALA A 125 12.39 13.99 -6.89
CA ALA A 125 11.93 15.30 -7.36
C ALA A 125 10.65 15.24 -8.21
N SER A 126 10.27 14.07 -8.70
CA SER A 126 9.14 13.88 -9.62
C SER A 126 7.97 13.16 -8.98
N PHE A 127 8.20 12.13 -8.16
CA PHE A 127 7.21 11.13 -7.76
C PHE A 127 7.31 10.78 -6.28
N ALA A 128 6.16 10.54 -5.64
CA ALA A 128 6.08 9.85 -4.37
C ALA A 128 5.96 8.34 -4.59
N GLU A 129 6.93 7.57 -4.10
CA GLU A 129 6.92 6.11 -4.21
C GLU A 129 6.89 5.46 -2.82
N LEU A 130 6.20 4.32 -2.70
CA LEU A 130 6.28 3.44 -1.55
C LEU A 130 6.59 2.01 -2.01
N THR A 131 7.11 1.20 -1.10
CA THR A 131 7.40 -0.22 -1.39
C THR A 131 6.46 -1.10 -0.58
N ILE A 132 5.65 -1.89 -1.26
CA ILE A 132 4.72 -2.85 -0.66
C ILE A 132 5.00 -4.21 -1.29
N PHE A 133 5.07 -5.28 -0.49
CA PHE A 133 5.36 -6.63 -0.98
C PHE A 133 6.62 -6.71 -1.87
N SER A 134 7.66 -5.94 -1.52
CA SER A 134 8.91 -5.81 -2.28
C SER A 134 8.79 -5.21 -3.69
N VAL A 135 7.63 -4.63 -4.03
CA VAL A 135 7.39 -3.93 -5.30
C VAL A 135 7.18 -2.44 -5.03
N LYS A 136 7.72 -1.61 -5.91
CA LYS A 136 7.56 -0.16 -5.83
C LYS A 136 6.27 0.28 -6.50
N PHE A 137 5.51 1.11 -5.79
CA PHE A 137 4.31 1.75 -6.29
C PHE A 137 4.48 3.25 -6.20
N ARG A 138 4.06 3.93 -7.26
CA ARG A 138 3.90 5.37 -7.28
C ARG A 138 2.50 5.73 -6.79
N ILE A 139 2.43 6.71 -5.91
CA ILE A 139 1.17 7.34 -5.51
C ILE A 139 0.71 8.23 -6.66
N LEU A 140 -0.48 7.94 -7.18
CA LEU A 140 -1.14 8.80 -8.15
C LEU A 140 -2.03 9.82 -7.44
N GLU A 141 -2.77 9.37 -6.43
CA GLU A 141 -3.72 10.20 -5.68
C GLU A 141 -4.05 9.55 -4.32
N MET A 142 -4.31 10.38 -3.31
CA MET A 142 -4.84 9.96 -2.01
C MET A 142 -6.09 10.79 -1.69
N ASP A 143 -7.22 10.12 -1.50
CA ASP A 143 -8.43 10.73 -0.96
C ASP A 143 -8.58 10.37 0.52
N TYR A 144 -8.33 11.35 1.38
CA TYR A 144 -8.45 11.22 2.83
C TYR A 144 -9.91 11.08 3.30
N SER A 145 -10.89 11.55 2.53
CA SER A 145 -12.31 11.48 2.89
C SER A 145 -12.84 10.06 2.76
N SER A 146 -12.49 9.38 1.66
CA SER A 146 -12.86 7.98 1.41
C SER A 146 -11.84 6.97 1.94
N ARG A 147 -10.65 7.44 2.34
CA ARG A 147 -9.48 6.63 2.72
C ARG A 147 -9.04 5.68 1.61
N VAL A 148 -9.12 6.15 0.37
CA VAL A 148 -8.72 5.40 -0.83
C VAL A 148 -7.43 6.01 -1.37
N ILE A 149 -6.44 5.15 -1.62
CA ILE A 149 -5.23 5.52 -2.34
C ILE A 149 -5.22 4.87 -3.71
N ARG A 150 -4.90 5.66 -4.72
CA ARG A 150 -4.69 5.20 -6.09
C ARG A 150 -3.21 5.06 -6.37
N LEU A 151 -2.80 3.83 -6.69
CA LEU A 151 -1.42 3.42 -6.89
C LEU A 151 -1.19 2.97 -8.32
N SER A 152 0.02 3.17 -8.84
CA SER A 152 0.47 2.52 -10.07
C SER A 152 1.83 1.88 -9.86
N ARG A 153 2.02 0.69 -10.44
CA ARG A 153 3.21 -0.13 -10.22
C ARG A 153 4.39 0.44 -11.03
N SER A 154 5.44 0.90 -10.35
CA SER A 154 6.48 1.73 -10.99
C SER A 154 7.22 1.04 -12.14
N ASP A 155 7.41 -0.29 -12.07
CA ASP A 155 8.10 -1.09 -13.08
C ASP A 155 7.26 -1.39 -14.34
N TYR A 156 5.98 -0.99 -14.34
CA TYR A 156 5.05 -1.15 -15.47
C TYR A 156 4.59 0.18 -16.08
N ILE A 157 5.08 1.31 -15.54
CA ILE A 157 4.84 2.64 -16.10
C ILE A 157 5.87 2.88 -17.19
N GLY A 158 5.45 2.96 -18.45
CA GLY A 158 6.36 3.21 -19.58
C GLY A 158 7.07 1.98 -20.14
N ASN A 159 6.92 0.81 -19.50
CA ASN A 159 7.48 -0.45 -19.98
C ASN A 159 6.65 -1.66 -19.54
N ILE A 160 5.90 -2.25 -20.45
CA ILE A 160 5.12 -3.48 -20.20
C ILE A 160 5.94 -4.78 -20.36
N CYS A 161 7.20 -4.66 -20.77
CA CYS A 161 8.13 -5.76 -21.06
C CYS A 161 9.40 -5.63 -20.21
N PRO A 162 9.30 -5.74 -18.87
CA PRO A 162 10.49 -5.73 -18.02
C PRO A 162 11.34 -6.99 -18.25
N LEU A 163 12.68 -6.83 -18.26
CA LEU A 163 13.62 -7.96 -18.43
C LEU A 163 13.48 -9.03 -17.34
N ASN A 164 13.17 -8.59 -16.11
CA ASN A 164 12.97 -9.45 -14.95
C ASN A 164 11.64 -9.07 -14.26
N PRO A 165 10.50 -9.60 -14.76
CA PRO A 165 9.21 -9.35 -14.17
C PRO A 165 9.15 -9.97 -12.77
N VAL A 166 8.87 -9.14 -11.75
CA VAL A 166 8.77 -9.55 -10.35
C VAL A 166 7.31 -9.81 -9.99
N SER A 167 7.02 -10.96 -9.38
CA SER A 167 5.69 -11.25 -8.82
C SER A 167 5.61 -10.75 -7.39
N ALA A 168 4.56 -10.00 -7.06
CA ALA A 168 4.23 -9.60 -5.69
C ALA A 168 3.11 -10.50 -5.15
N PRO A 169 3.27 -11.11 -3.96
CA PRO A 169 2.18 -11.78 -3.27
C PRO A 169 1.28 -10.72 -2.64
N PHE A 170 0.32 -10.20 -3.41
CA PHE A 170 -0.69 -9.29 -2.87
C PHE A 170 -1.53 -10.02 -1.84
N ASP A 171 -1.48 -9.54 -0.60
CA ASP A 171 -2.33 -10.01 0.49
C ASP A 171 -3.42 -8.97 0.76
N GLU A 172 -4.65 -9.28 0.35
CA GLU A 172 -5.83 -8.43 0.57
C GLU A 172 -6.13 -8.21 2.06
N ASN A 173 -5.56 -9.01 2.97
CA ASN A 173 -5.67 -8.78 4.41
C ASN A 173 -4.81 -7.59 4.88
N VAL A 174 -3.72 -7.28 4.17
CA VAL A 174 -2.81 -6.18 4.49
C VAL A 174 -3.25 -4.90 3.79
N ILE A 175 -3.56 -4.99 2.49
CA ILE A 175 -4.06 -3.87 1.70
C ILE A 175 -5.30 -4.33 0.91
N PRO A 176 -6.51 -4.04 1.42
CA PRO A 176 -7.73 -4.45 0.75
C PRO A 176 -7.94 -3.65 -0.53
N PHE A 177 -8.22 -4.35 -1.62
CA PHE A 177 -8.57 -3.75 -2.90
C PHE A 177 -9.91 -3.02 -2.82
N SER A 178 -10.02 -1.89 -3.52
CA SER A 178 -11.32 -1.29 -3.79
C SER A 178 -12.16 -2.22 -4.68
N PRO A 179 -13.50 -2.13 -4.64
CA PRO A 179 -14.38 -2.97 -5.47
C PRO A 179 -14.07 -2.91 -6.98
N ASP A 180 -13.57 -1.76 -7.45
CA ASP A 180 -13.21 -1.52 -8.85
C ASP A 180 -11.75 -1.89 -9.18
N THR A 181 -11.07 -2.65 -8.32
CA THR A 181 -9.72 -3.17 -8.57
C THR A 181 -9.77 -4.65 -8.88
N GLU A 182 -9.09 -5.06 -9.95
CA GLU A 182 -9.07 -6.45 -10.40
C GLU A 182 -7.66 -6.84 -10.83
N MET A 183 -7.32 -8.13 -10.67
CA MET A 183 -6.01 -8.66 -11.03
C MET A 183 -6.00 -9.11 -12.50
N LEU A 184 -5.25 -8.41 -13.35
CA LEU A 184 -4.88 -8.91 -14.67
C LEU A 184 -3.62 -9.78 -14.56
N THR A 185 -3.41 -10.70 -15.49
CA THR A 185 -2.18 -11.52 -15.53
C THR A 185 -1.51 -11.39 -16.89
N ILE A 186 -0.20 -11.10 -16.90
CA ILE A 186 0.63 -11.05 -18.10
C ILE A 186 1.51 -12.30 -18.11
N TYR A 187 1.54 -12.99 -19.25
CA TYR A 187 2.36 -14.15 -19.54
C TYR A 187 3.46 -13.76 -20.53
N TYR A 188 4.71 -13.99 -20.15
CA TYR A 188 5.89 -13.61 -20.92
C TYR A 188 6.58 -14.81 -21.55
N ASP A 189 7.25 -14.55 -22.68
CA ASP A 189 8.10 -15.49 -23.40
C ASP A 189 7.41 -16.81 -23.78
N CYS A 190 6.30 -16.73 -24.52
CA CYS A 190 5.52 -17.88 -24.94
C CYS A 190 6.08 -18.49 -26.25
N ARG A 191 6.22 -19.82 -26.29
CA ARG A 191 6.94 -20.54 -27.37
C ARG A 191 6.15 -20.81 -28.66
N THR A 192 4.83 -20.65 -28.64
CA THR A 192 3.96 -21.11 -29.74
C THR A 192 2.93 -20.04 -30.08
N GLU A 193 2.65 -19.87 -31.38
CA GLU A 193 1.48 -19.13 -31.82
C GLU A 193 0.22 -19.90 -31.44
N LEU A 194 -0.67 -19.25 -30.69
CA LEU A 194 -1.98 -19.83 -30.45
C LEU A 194 -2.81 -19.72 -31.71
N SER A 195 -3.20 -20.87 -32.24
CA SER A 195 -4.22 -20.96 -33.27
C SER A 195 -5.57 -20.58 -32.66
N GLN A 196 -5.94 -19.31 -32.80
CA GLN A 196 -7.22 -18.70 -32.40
C GLN A 196 -7.40 -18.43 -30.89
N SER A 197 -7.47 -17.15 -30.54
CA SER A 197 -8.24 -16.72 -29.37
C SER A 197 -8.90 -15.37 -29.61
N VAL A 198 -10.12 -15.39 -30.15
CA VAL A 198 -11.01 -14.22 -30.24
C VAL A 198 -11.74 -14.06 -28.91
N SER A 199 -11.01 -13.90 -27.82
CA SER A 199 -11.61 -13.58 -26.51
C SER A 199 -11.34 -12.14 -26.18
N THR A 200 -12.39 -11.39 -25.88
CA THR A 200 -12.30 -9.98 -25.49
C THR A 200 -11.39 -9.76 -24.26
N TYR A 201 -11.20 -10.79 -23.44
CA TYR A 201 -10.39 -10.74 -22.22
C TYR A 201 -8.91 -11.11 -22.42
N VAL A 202 -8.52 -11.59 -23.60
CA VAL A 202 -7.17 -12.05 -23.91
C VAL A 202 -6.59 -11.18 -25.02
N GLY A 203 -5.42 -10.59 -24.78
CA GLY A 203 -4.72 -9.83 -25.80
C GLY A 203 -3.25 -10.22 -25.91
N GLU A 204 -2.66 -9.89 -27.06
CA GLU A 204 -1.24 -10.12 -27.36
C GLU A 204 -0.43 -8.84 -27.10
N ILE A 205 0.81 -9.04 -26.63
CA ILE A 205 1.83 -8.01 -26.47
C ILE A 205 3.09 -8.47 -27.21
N SER A 206 3.62 -7.61 -28.07
CA SER A 206 4.90 -7.81 -28.72
C SER A 206 6.00 -7.11 -27.91
N CYS A 207 6.82 -7.89 -27.20
CA CYS A 207 7.98 -7.37 -26.46
C CYS A 207 9.27 -7.43 -27.29
N HIS A 208 9.43 -8.49 -28.07
CA HIS A 208 10.57 -8.74 -28.96
C HIS A 208 10.07 -9.32 -30.30
N ASP A 209 10.84 -9.12 -31.36
CA ASP A 209 10.43 -9.42 -32.74
C ASP A 209 10.05 -10.89 -32.98
N ASP A 210 10.53 -11.82 -32.14
CA ASP A 210 10.29 -13.27 -32.28
C ASP A 210 9.57 -13.90 -31.07
N VAL A 211 9.20 -13.12 -30.05
CA VAL A 211 8.69 -13.66 -28.79
C VAL A 211 7.38 -12.99 -28.39
N ARG A 212 6.31 -13.78 -28.36
CA ARG A 212 4.97 -13.33 -27.98
C ARG A 212 4.76 -13.38 -26.49
N SER A 213 4.02 -12.40 -26.00
CA SER A 213 3.50 -12.34 -24.63
C SER A 213 2.00 -12.11 -24.70
N TYR A 214 1.27 -12.57 -23.69
CA TYR A 214 -0.18 -12.46 -23.65
C TYR A 214 -0.63 -11.87 -22.33
N TYR A 215 -1.79 -11.23 -22.29
CA TYR A 215 -2.41 -10.79 -21.06
C TYR A 215 -3.86 -11.23 -20.97
N VAL A 216 -4.31 -11.42 -19.74
CA VAL A 216 -5.69 -11.75 -19.39
C VAL A 216 -6.22 -10.66 -18.46
N THR A 217 -7.26 -9.96 -18.86
CA THR A 217 -7.78 -8.75 -18.15
C THR A 217 -8.69 -9.07 -16.97
N ARG A 218 -9.05 -10.34 -16.76
CA ARG A 218 -9.91 -10.79 -15.66
C ARG A 218 -9.15 -11.66 -14.68
N ASN A 219 -9.60 -11.68 -13.43
CA ASN A 219 -9.10 -12.62 -12.43
C ASN A 219 -9.25 -14.07 -12.94
N LEU A 220 -8.20 -14.89 -12.80
CA LEU A 220 -8.16 -16.28 -13.29
C LEU A 220 -9.29 -17.17 -12.72
N SER A 221 -9.81 -16.82 -11.54
CA SER A 221 -10.94 -17.50 -10.90
C SER A 221 -12.31 -17.10 -11.49
N SER A 222 -12.37 -16.02 -12.28
CA SER A 222 -13.62 -15.48 -12.83
C SER A 222 -14.38 -16.50 -13.69
N PRO A 223 -15.72 -16.59 -13.57
CA PRO A 223 -16.55 -17.43 -14.42
C PRO A 223 -16.58 -16.93 -15.88
N LEU A 224 -16.29 -15.65 -16.12
CA LEU A 224 -16.21 -15.07 -17.48
C LEU A 224 -15.11 -15.72 -18.33
N LEU A 225 -14.10 -16.30 -17.69
CA LEU A 225 -13.00 -17.00 -18.34
C LEU A 225 -13.29 -18.49 -18.60
N SER A 226 -14.51 -18.97 -18.32
CA SER A 226 -14.87 -20.39 -18.51
C SER A 226 -14.65 -20.87 -19.95
N GLY A 227 -15.03 -20.08 -20.94
CA GLY A 227 -14.84 -20.39 -22.36
C GLY A 227 -13.38 -20.42 -22.82
N VAL A 228 -12.46 -19.80 -22.07
CA VAL A 228 -11.03 -19.72 -22.39
C VAL A 228 -10.14 -20.40 -21.35
N ARG A 229 -10.72 -21.20 -20.44
CA ARG A 229 -9.96 -21.84 -19.36
C ARG A 229 -8.89 -22.79 -19.89
N GLY A 230 -9.18 -23.50 -20.99
CA GLY A 230 -8.21 -24.36 -21.69
C GLY A 230 -6.99 -23.56 -22.13
N LEU A 231 -7.22 -22.45 -22.84
CA LEU A 231 -6.18 -21.52 -23.30
C LEU A 231 -5.31 -20.99 -22.15
N ILE A 232 -5.95 -20.58 -21.05
CA ILE A 232 -5.25 -20.06 -19.87
C ILE A 232 -4.37 -21.14 -19.23
N ASN A 233 -4.82 -22.40 -19.24
CA ASN A 233 -4.00 -23.50 -18.74
C ASN A 233 -2.82 -23.80 -19.68
N ASP A 234 -3.01 -23.65 -20.99
CA ASP A 234 -1.92 -23.79 -21.95
C ASP A 234 -0.85 -22.71 -21.74
N PHE A 235 -1.25 -21.46 -21.47
CA PHE A 235 -0.31 -20.38 -21.11
C PHE A 235 0.63 -20.76 -19.97
N LYS A 236 0.14 -21.48 -18.96
CA LYS A 236 0.96 -21.94 -17.83
C LYS A 236 2.04 -22.93 -18.25
N GLY A 237 1.84 -23.68 -19.34
CA GLY A 237 2.80 -24.65 -19.86
C GLY A 237 3.74 -24.10 -20.93
N ILE A 238 3.30 -23.12 -21.71
CA ILE A 238 4.06 -22.62 -22.88
C ILE A 238 4.84 -21.34 -22.63
N CYS A 239 4.44 -20.53 -21.64
CA CYS A 239 5.07 -19.26 -21.31
C CYS A 239 6.08 -19.44 -20.17
N ARG A 240 7.21 -18.74 -20.21
CA ARG A 240 8.27 -18.93 -19.20
C ARG A 240 7.94 -18.30 -17.86
N ARG A 241 7.21 -17.18 -17.86
CA ARG A 241 6.93 -16.37 -16.67
C ARG A 241 5.52 -15.81 -16.74
N ASN A 242 4.94 -15.54 -15.58
CA ASN A 242 3.71 -14.79 -15.46
C ASN A 242 3.76 -13.85 -14.26
N VAL A 243 3.05 -12.73 -14.37
CA VAL A 243 2.90 -11.75 -13.29
C VAL A 243 1.46 -11.28 -13.25
N SER A 244 0.88 -11.31 -12.05
CA SER A 244 -0.42 -10.71 -11.80
C SER A 244 -0.25 -9.28 -11.29
N ILE A 245 -1.04 -8.36 -11.84
CA ILE A 245 -0.94 -6.92 -11.60
C ILE A 245 -2.34 -6.40 -11.31
N PRO A 246 -2.56 -5.66 -10.21
CA PRO A 246 -3.82 -4.99 -9.97
C PRO A 246 -3.97 -3.81 -10.94
N ALA A 247 -5.17 -3.64 -11.47
CA ALA A 247 -5.53 -2.52 -12.32
C ALA A 247 -7.00 -2.13 -12.10
N SER A 248 -7.30 -0.87 -12.42
CA SER A 248 -8.65 -0.33 -12.45
C SER A 248 -9.55 -1.13 -13.39
N ARG A 249 -10.72 -1.52 -12.89
CA ARG A 249 -11.75 -2.22 -13.65
C ARG A 249 -12.27 -1.38 -14.83
N PRO A 250 -12.65 -0.11 -14.65
CA PRO A 250 -12.95 0.79 -15.77
C PRO A 250 -11.85 0.86 -16.84
N ALA A 251 -10.58 0.88 -16.43
CA ALA A 251 -9.45 0.91 -17.36
C ALA A 251 -9.36 -0.38 -18.19
N LEU A 252 -9.59 -1.53 -17.54
CA LEU A 252 -9.59 -2.83 -18.21
C LEU A 252 -10.82 -3.04 -19.09
N ASP A 253 -11.99 -2.53 -18.71
CA ASP A 253 -13.18 -2.56 -19.57
C ASP A 253 -12.99 -1.71 -20.83
N THR A 254 -12.29 -0.57 -20.71
CA THR A 254 -11.86 0.24 -21.88
C THR A 254 -10.91 -0.55 -22.77
N LEU A 255 -9.93 -1.23 -22.18
CA LEU A 255 -8.97 -2.06 -22.90
C LEU A 255 -9.67 -3.19 -23.68
N GLU A 256 -10.62 -3.87 -23.05
CA GLU A 256 -11.42 -4.96 -23.64
C GLU A 256 -12.27 -4.50 -24.83
N ARG A 257 -12.77 -3.26 -24.81
CA ARG A 257 -13.58 -2.68 -25.91
C ARG A 257 -12.73 -2.14 -27.06
N THR A 258 -11.42 -2.02 -26.87
CA THR A 258 -10.56 -1.41 -27.88
C THR A 258 -10.36 -2.39 -29.05
N PRO A 259 -10.51 -1.94 -30.32
CA PRO A 259 -10.33 -2.80 -31.47
C PRO A 259 -8.93 -3.42 -31.51
N THR A 260 -8.84 -4.75 -31.53
CA THR A 260 -7.58 -5.47 -31.80
C THR A 260 -7.42 -5.69 -33.31
N PRO A 261 -6.20 -5.92 -33.82
CA PRO A 261 -5.99 -6.32 -35.22
C PRO A 261 -6.85 -7.53 -35.63
N ASP A 262 -7.06 -8.47 -34.72
CA ASP A 262 -7.91 -9.65 -34.94
C ASP A 262 -9.39 -9.30 -35.07
N ASN A 263 -9.90 -8.40 -34.21
CA ASN A 263 -11.28 -7.91 -34.30
C ASN A 263 -11.51 -7.13 -35.59
N LEU A 264 -10.51 -6.36 -36.04
CA LEU A 264 -10.57 -5.62 -37.30
C LEU A 264 -10.53 -6.55 -38.52
N LYS A 265 -9.65 -7.57 -38.51
CA LYS A 265 -9.58 -8.56 -39.58
C LYS A 265 -10.90 -9.32 -39.74
N LYS A 266 -11.50 -9.76 -38.63
CA LYS A 266 -12.79 -10.44 -38.64
C LYS A 266 -13.92 -9.53 -39.16
N ALA A 267 -13.94 -8.26 -38.76
CA ALA A 267 -14.92 -7.29 -39.26
C ALA A 267 -14.76 -6.94 -40.75
N LEU A 268 -13.57 -7.15 -41.32
CA LEU A 268 -13.29 -6.98 -42.75
C LEU A 268 -13.57 -8.25 -43.59
N GLU A 269 -13.71 -9.40 -42.93
CA GLU A 269 -14.05 -10.69 -43.54
C GLU A 269 -15.58 -10.96 -43.56
N GLU A 270 -16.40 -10.09 -42.94
CA GLU A 270 -17.87 -10.06 -42.98
C GLU A 270 -18.40 -9.03 -44.00
#